data_AF-A0A524CXH5-F1
#
_entry.id   AF-A0A524CXH5-F1
#
_cell.length_a   1.000
_cell.length_b   1.000
_cell.length_c   1.000
_cell.angle_alpha   90.00
_cell.angle_beta   90.00
_cell.angle_gamma   90.00
#
_symmetry.space_group_name_H-M   'P 1'
#
loop_
_entity.id
_entity.type
_entity.pdbx_description
1 polymer ?
#
loop_
_entity_poly.entity_id
_entity_poly.type
_entity_poly.pdbx_seq_one_letter_code
_entity_poly.pdbx_strand_id
1 'polypeptide(L)'
;REFLDATEMVIFNSDIMKILAICGVVRGVHSEIDGIVESIRRGESIIMPRIVMDTNTSLEYAQLHNSYSNAKAIAALKMAEQAAQLTSAACFRVSDPDEYIALAAAAHEMVRKAAKLADEIREIEKSIDAVQRTPHSNDGSILSKSSLDEKPK
;
A
#
# COMPACT_ATOMS: atom_id res chain seq x y z
N ARG A 1 -18.28 5.33 -17.72
CA ARG A 1 -19.14 4.12 -17.74
C ARG A 1 -18.67 3.11 -18.79
N GLU A 2 -18.02 3.59 -19.84
CA GLU A 2 -17.63 2.93 -21.07
C GLU A 2 -16.41 2.01 -20.87
N PHE A 3 -15.60 2.28 -19.84
CA PHE A 3 -14.39 1.53 -19.51
C PHE A 3 -14.53 0.65 -18.26
N LEU A 4 -14.99 1.21 -17.14
CA LEU A 4 -14.99 0.54 -15.84
C LEU A 4 -16.24 -0.35 -15.65
N ASP A 5 -16.14 -1.61 -16.08
CA ASP A 5 -17.11 -2.65 -15.73
C ASP A 5 -16.79 -3.30 -14.37
N ALA A 6 -17.57 -4.30 -13.96
CA ALA A 6 -17.34 -5.00 -12.70
C ALA A 6 -15.99 -5.73 -12.68
N THR A 7 -15.56 -6.27 -13.82
CA THR A 7 -14.30 -7.00 -13.96
C THR A 7 -13.11 -6.06 -13.78
N GLU A 8 -13.12 -4.93 -14.49
CA GLU A 8 -12.05 -3.95 -14.45
C GLU A 8 -11.92 -3.30 -13.06
N MET A 9 -13.04 -3.07 -12.37
CA MET A 9 -13.05 -2.59 -11.00
C MET A 9 -12.33 -3.56 -10.03
N VAL A 10 -12.55 -4.87 -10.17
CA VAL A 10 -11.88 -5.88 -9.34
C VAL A 10 -10.38 -5.93 -9.63
N ILE A 11 -9.99 -5.89 -10.91
CA ILE A 11 -8.57 -5.90 -11.32
C ILE A 11 -7.84 -4.69 -10.74
N PHE A 12 -8.40 -3.49 -10.92
CA PHE A 12 -7.81 -2.26 -10.39
C PHE A 12 -7.63 -2.31 -8.87
N ASN A 13 -8.65 -2.75 -8.13
CA ASN A 13 -8.57 -2.85 -6.68
C ASN A 13 -7.57 -3.90 -6.22
N SER A 14 -7.43 -5.03 -6.93
CA SER A 14 -6.40 -6.03 -6.64
C SER A 14 -4.99 -5.43 -6.73
N ASP A 15 -4.73 -4.63 -7.77
CA ASP A 15 -3.44 -3.96 -7.96
C ASP A 15 -3.18 -2.88 -6.90
N ILE A 16 -4.17 -2.05 -6.58
CA ILE A 16 -4.08 -1.06 -5.49
C ILE A 16 -3.79 -1.75 -4.15
N MET A 17 -4.54 -2.80 -3.81
CA MET A 17 -4.33 -3.53 -2.55
C MET A 17 -2.90 -4.07 -2.46
N LYS A 18 -2.33 -4.58 -3.55
CA LYS A 18 -0.94 -5.06 -3.58
C LYS A 18 0.05 -3.92 -3.30
N ILE A 19 -0.13 -2.76 -3.93
CA ILE A 19 0.73 -1.59 -3.73
C ILE A 19 0.68 -1.15 -2.27
N LEU A 20 -0.52 -0.92 -1.73
CA LEU A 20 -0.72 -0.44 -0.36
C LEU A 20 -0.20 -1.43 0.69
N ALA A 21 -0.34 -2.74 0.44
CA ALA A 21 0.14 -3.76 1.36
C ALA A 21 1.66 -3.84 1.41
N ILE A 22 2.33 -3.84 0.26
CA ILE A 22 3.79 -4.04 0.19
C ILE A 22 4.55 -2.75 0.52
N CYS A 23 4.01 -1.59 0.13
CA CYS A 23 4.66 -0.30 0.38
C CYS A 23 4.34 0.29 1.76
N GLY A 24 3.85 -0.52 2.71
CA GLY A 24 3.75 -0.16 4.12
C GLY A 24 2.48 0.57 4.55
N VAL A 25 1.60 0.98 3.63
CA VAL A 25 0.37 1.72 3.97
C VAL A 25 -0.54 0.91 4.88
N VAL A 26 -0.82 -0.35 4.51
CA VAL A 26 -1.69 -1.23 5.32
C VAL A 26 -1.08 -1.49 6.70
N ARG A 27 0.26 -1.66 6.78
CA ARG A 27 0.93 -1.85 8.07
C ARG A 27 0.87 -0.59 8.94
N GLY A 28 0.97 0.59 8.34
CA GLY A 28 0.80 1.86 9.05
C GLY A 28 -0.59 1.98 9.66
N VAL A 29 -1.65 1.78 8.86
CA VAL A 29 -3.03 1.80 9.35
C VAL A 29 -3.24 0.80 10.49
N HIS A 30 -2.72 -0.42 10.31
CA HIS A 30 -2.80 -1.46 11.32
C HIS A 30 -2.08 -1.08 12.62
N SER A 31 -0.87 -0.53 12.53
CA SER A 31 -0.08 -0.07 13.68
C SER A 31 -0.78 1.06 14.46
N GLU A 32 -1.38 2.02 13.77
CA GLU A 32 -2.09 3.12 14.42
C GLU A 32 -3.36 2.64 15.15
N ILE A 33 -4.11 1.72 14.56
CA ILE A 33 -5.28 1.12 15.20
C ILE A 33 -4.88 0.32 16.44
N ASP A 34 -3.81 -0.49 16.34
CA ASP A 34 -3.33 -1.26 17.49
C ASP A 34 -2.85 -0.37 18.64
N GLY A 35 -2.22 0.76 18.34
CA GLY A 35 -1.86 1.76 19.36
C GLY A 35 -3.08 2.24 20.15
N ILE A 36 -4.20 2.52 19.48
CA ILE A 36 -5.46 2.89 20.13
C ILE A 36 -5.98 1.73 20.99
N VAL A 37 -6.00 0.51 20.45
CA VAL A 37 -6.48 -0.68 21.17
C VAL A 37 -5.68 -0.90 22.45
N GLU A 38 -4.36 -0.71 22.40
CA GLU A 38 -3.50 -0.88 23.55
C GLU A 38 -3.72 0.21 24.62
N SER A 39 -3.89 1.48 24.22
CA SER A 39 -4.27 2.54 25.16
C SER A 39 -5.61 2.25 25.85
N ILE A 40 -6.60 1.70 25.11
CA ILE A 40 -7.88 1.27 25.69
C ILE A 40 -7.66 0.17 26.73
N ARG A 41 -6.85 -0.85 26.42
CA ARG A 41 -6.55 -1.97 27.33
C ARG A 41 -5.89 -1.51 28.63
N ARG A 42 -5.02 -0.49 28.56
CA ARG A 42 -4.32 0.07 29.72
C ARG A 42 -5.16 1.07 30.52
N GLY A 43 -6.35 1.44 30.03
CA GLY A 43 -7.18 2.47 30.64
C GLY A 43 -6.58 3.87 30.52
N GLU A 44 -5.72 4.09 29.52
CA GLU A 44 -5.09 5.38 29.23
C GLU A 44 -6.03 6.28 28.42
N SER A 45 -5.74 7.59 28.40
CA SER A 45 -6.47 8.52 27.54
C SER A 45 -6.18 8.21 26.07
N ILE A 46 -7.24 8.00 25.28
CA ILE A 46 -7.12 7.71 23.85
C ILE A 46 -6.73 8.99 23.10
N ILE A 47 -5.67 8.91 22.30
CA ILE A 47 -5.30 9.94 21.33
C ILE A 47 -5.62 9.39 19.95
N MET A 48 -6.53 10.05 19.22
CA MET A 48 -6.88 9.64 17.86
C MET A 48 -5.74 9.97 16.89
N PRO A 49 -5.37 9.05 15.99
CA PRO A 49 -4.28 9.26 15.04
C PRO A 49 -4.65 10.38 14.06
N ARG A 50 -3.69 11.27 13.82
CA ARG A 50 -3.76 12.34 12.82
C ARG A 50 -2.59 12.19 11.87
N ILE A 51 -2.68 11.17 11.00
CA ILE A 51 -1.61 10.78 10.10
C ILE A 51 -2.00 11.02 8.65
N VAL A 52 -1.04 11.54 7.88
CA VAL A 52 -1.12 11.58 6.42
C VAL A 52 -0.16 10.51 5.91
N MET A 53 -0.70 9.45 5.31
CA MET A 53 0.09 8.37 4.74
C MET A 53 0.65 8.80 3.38
N ASP A 54 1.65 9.69 3.41
CA ASP A 54 2.42 10.04 2.22
C ASP A 54 3.49 8.98 1.90
N THR A 55 4.25 9.21 0.83
CA THR A 55 5.30 8.26 0.41
C THR A 55 6.34 7.98 1.50
N ASN A 56 6.79 9.01 2.22
CA ASN A 56 7.85 8.87 3.22
C ASN A 56 7.33 8.15 4.46
N THR A 57 6.18 8.60 4.98
CA THR A 57 5.53 7.96 6.11
C THR A 57 5.20 6.49 5.82
N SER A 58 4.71 6.18 4.62
CA SER A 58 4.40 4.80 4.23
C SER A 58 5.64 3.89 4.24
N LEU A 59 6.79 4.40 3.79
CA LEU A 59 8.05 3.65 3.79
C LEU A 59 8.57 3.32 5.18
N GLU A 60 8.38 4.22 6.15
CA GLU A 60 8.75 3.96 7.55
C GLU A 60 8.04 2.71 8.08
N TYR A 61 6.76 2.52 7.73
CA TYR A 61 6.01 1.32 8.07
C TYR A 61 6.28 0.13 7.14
N ALA A 62 6.79 0.36 5.92
CA ALA A 62 7.12 -0.73 5.00
C ALA A 62 8.25 -1.60 5.53
N GLN A 63 9.23 -0.98 6.22
CA GLN A 63 10.40 -1.64 6.83
C GLN A 63 11.16 -2.52 5.82
N LEU A 64 11.44 -1.94 4.65
CA LEU A 64 12.16 -2.60 3.56
C LEU A 64 13.68 -2.53 3.84
N HIS A 65 14.35 -3.67 3.81
CA HIS A 65 15.78 -3.77 4.13
C HIS A 65 16.66 -3.45 2.92
N ASN A 66 16.22 -3.78 1.70
CA ASN A 66 16.99 -3.50 0.50
C ASN A 66 16.76 -2.05 0.00
N SER A 67 17.83 -1.36 -0.40
CA SER A 67 17.72 0.02 -0.90
C SER A 67 16.98 0.14 -2.24
N TYR A 68 17.08 -0.87 -3.12
CA TYR A 68 16.30 -0.89 -4.37
C TYR A 68 14.83 -1.22 -4.11
N SER A 69 14.51 -2.01 -3.09
CA SER A 69 13.13 -2.17 -2.61
C SER A 69 12.52 -0.82 -2.22
N ASN A 70 13.26 -0.01 -1.46
CA ASN A 70 12.83 1.34 -1.09
C ASN A 70 12.62 2.23 -2.33
N ALA A 71 13.58 2.27 -3.26
CA ALA A 71 13.44 3.06 -4.50
C ALA A 71 12.22 2.63 -5.33
N LYS A 72 11.95 1.33 -5.43
CA LYS A 72 10.77 0.80 -6.13
C LYS A 72 9.47 1.16 -5.41
N ALA A 73 9.45 1.15 -4.07
CA ALA A 73 8.26 1.55 -3.31
C ALA A 73 7.94 3.03 -3.52
N ILE A 74 8.96 3.91 -3.54
CA ILE A 74 8.77 5.33 -3.89
C ILE A 74 8.11 5.46 -5.26
N ALA A 75 8.66 4.77 -6.26
CA ALA A 75 8.11 4.79 -7.62
C ALA A 75 6.66 4.27 -7.67
N ALA A 76 6.38 3.13 -7.03
CA ALA A 76 5.05 2.54 -7.01
C ALA A 76 4.01 3.46 -6.35
N LEU A 77 4.34 4.07 -5.22
CA LEU A 77 3.45 5.02 -4.52
C LEU A 77 3.22 6.29 -5.36
N LYS A 78 4.27 6.85 -5.98
CA LYS A 78 4.13 8.03 -6.86
C LYS A 78 3.30 7.74 -8.10
N MET A 79 3.43 6.56 -8.67
CA MET A 79 2.58 6.11 -9.78
C MET A 79 1.12 5.98 -9.35
N ALA A 80 0.84 5.43 -8.16
CA ALA A 80 -0.52 5.35 -7.62
C ALA A 80 -1.13 6.74 -7.36
N GLU A 81 -0.35 7.68 -6.79
CA GLU A 81 -0.76 9.08 -6.60
C GLU A 81 -1.08 9.76 -7.94
N GLN A 82 -0.22 9.56 -8.96
CA GLN A 82 -0.43 10.15 -10.29
C GLN A 82 -1.65 9.55 -11.00
N ALA A 83 -1.92 8.25 -10.83
CA ALA A 83 -3.12 7.62 -11.36
C ALA A 83 -4.40 8.27 -10.81
N ALA A 84 -4.42 8.68 -9.53
CA ALA A 84 -5.56 9.41 -8.96
C ALA A 84 -5.79 10.76 -9.65
N GLN A 85 -4.73 11.46 -10.06
CA GLN A 85 -4.84 12.71 -10.82
C GLN A 85 -5.41 12.48 -12.22
N LEU A 86 -4.93 11.43 -12.93
CA LEU A 86 -5.44 11.06 -14.24
C LEU A 86 -6.92 10.66 -14.18
N THR A 87 -7.30 9.83 -13.21
CA THR A 87 -8.70 9.45 -13.00
C THR A 87 -9.58 10.66 -12.71
N SER A 88 -9.11 11.62 -11.89
CA SER A 88 -9.87 12.84 -11.60
C SER A 88 -10.06 13.72 -12.84
N ALA A 89 -9.05 13.80 -13.71
CA ALA A 89 -9.16 14.52 -14.98
C ALA A 89 -10.16 13.83 -15.93
N ALA A 90 -10.04 12.51 -16.10
CA ALA A 90 -10.92 11.70 -16.94
C ALA A 90 -12.38 11.78 -16.48
N CYS A 91 -12.65 11.66 -15.19
CA CYS A 91 -14.03 11.58 -14.69
C CYS A 91 -14.73 12.92 -14.59
N PHE A 92 -13.99 14.03 -14.39
CA PHE A 92 -14.60 15.29 -13.97
C PHE A 92 -14.18 16.53 -14.77
N ARG A 93 -13.15 16.43 -15.64
CA ARG A 93 -12.62 17.60 -16.36
C ARG A 93 -12.67 17.46 -17.87
N VAL A 94 -12.53 16.25 -18.40
CA VAL A 94 -12.53 15.97 -19.84
C VAL A 94 -13.93 15.50 -20.27
N SER A 95 -14.44 16.08 -21.35
CA SER A 95 -15.77 15.77 -21.87
C SER A 95 -15.76 14.91 -23.14
N ASP A 96 -14.64 14.88 -23.87
CA ASP A 96 -14.51 14.07 -25.08
C ASP A 96 -14.36 12.58 -24.72
N PRO A 97 -15.27 11.69 -25.18
CA PRO A 97 -15.21 10.25 -24.94
C PRO A 97 -13.88 9.60 -25.28
N ASP A 98 -13.31 9.89 -26.45
CA ASP A 98 -12.08 9.23 -26.87
C ASP A 98 -10.91 9.60 -25.95
N GLU A 99 -10.91 10.83 -25.43
CA GLU A 99 -9.88 11.33 -24.51
C GLU A 99 -10.07 10.80 -23.09
N TYR A 100 -11.27 10.92 -22.49
CA TYR A 100 -11.44 10.50 -21.09
C TYR A 100 -11.36 8.97 -20.94
N ILE A 101 -11.80 8.20 -21.94
CA ILE A 101 -11.68 6.72 -21.93
C ILE A 101 -10.20 6.34 -21.94
N ALA A 102 -9.41 6.96 -22.81
CA ALA A 102 -7.97 6.73 -22.89
C ALA A 102 -7.26 7.11 -21.58
N LEU A 103 -7.63 8.24 -20.96
CA LEU A 103 -7.05 8.67 -19.68
C LEU A 103 -7.39 7.72 -18.52
N ALA A 104 -8.65 7.26 -18.44
CA ALA A 104 -9.06 6.29 -17.42
C ALA A 104 -8.31 4.95 -17.58
N ALA A 105 -8.20 4.44 -18.81
CA ALA A 105 -7.43 3.23 -19.10
C ALA A 105 -5.93 3.41 -18.80
N ALA A 106 -5.36 4.57 -19.12
CA ALA A 106 -3.96 4.88 -18.81
C ALA A 106 -3.68 4.89 -17.30
N ALA A 107 -4.62 5.39 -16.49
CA ALA A 107 -4.52 5.34 -15.03
C ALA A 107 -4.48 3.89 -14.51
N HIS A 108 -5.29 3.00 -15.09
CA HIS A 108 -5.31 1.59 -14.74
C HIS A 108 -4.01 0.87 -15.12
N GLU A 109 -3.47 1.10 -16.32
CA GLU A 109 -2.17 0.54 -16.71
C GLU A 109 -1.03 1.08 -15.83
N MET A 110 -1.10 2.34 -15.38
CA MET A 110 -0.14 2.90 -14.44
C MET A 110 -0.20 2.17 -13.09
N VAL A 111 -1.39 1.95 -12.54
CA VAL A 111 -1.59 1.18 -11.30
C VAL A 111 -1.10 -0.25 -11.45
N ARG A 112 -1.38 -0.91 -12.57
CA ARG A 112 -0.88 -2.25 -12.86
C ARG A 112 0.65 -2.33 -12.87
N LYS A 113 1.32 -1.33 -13.45
CA LYS A 113 2.79 -1.26 -13.45
C LYS A 113 3.35 -0.99 -12.05
N ALA A 114 2.69 -0.13 -11.27
CA ALA A 114 3.04 0.08 -9.88
C ALA A 114 2.88 -1.20 -9.03
N ALA A 115 1.83 -2.00 -9.27
CA ALA A 115 1.63 -3.28 -8.60
C ALA A 115 2.70 -4.31 -8.96
N LYS A 116 3.21 -4.29 -10.21
CA LYS A 116 4.38 -5.11 -10.61
C LYS A 116 5.65 -4.68 -9.89
N LEU A 117 5.90 -3.38 -9.74
CA LEU A 117 7.01 -2.89 -8.91
C LEU A 117 6.86 -3.34 -7.46
N ALA A 118 5.64 -3.28 -6.91
CA ALA A 118 5.36 -3.79 -5.56
C ALA A 118 5.65 -5.30 -5.44
N ASP A 119 5.27 -6.10 -6.44
CA ASP A 119 5.60 -7.53 -6.49
C ASP A 119 7.12 -7.76 -6.49
N GLU A 120 7.85 -7.04 -7.34
CA GLU A 120 9.33 -7.10 -7.40
C GLU A 120 9.99 -6.74 -6.07
N ILE A 121 9.48 -5.74 -5.34
CA ILE A 121 9.95 -5.40 -3.99
C ILE A 121 9.84 -6.62 -3.08
N ARG A 122 8.69 -7.28 -3.08
CA ARG A 122 8.46 -8.44 -2.22
C ARG A 122 9.40 -9.59 -2.58
N GLU A 123 9.67 -9.81 -3.86
CA GLU A 123 10.63 -10.83 -4.29
C GLU A 123 12.08 -10.47 -3.92
N ILE A 124 12.46 -9.19 -3.99
CA ILE A 124 13.78 -8.75 -3.53
C ILE A 124 13.94 -9.01 -2.04
N GLU A 125 12.97 -8.62 -1.20
CA GLU A 125 13.05 -8.87 0.25
C GLU A 125 13.07 -10.37 0.57
N LYS A 126 12.36 -11.21 -0.19
CA LYS A 126 12.44 -12.68 -0.08
C LYS A 126 13.83 -13.21 -0.43
N SER A 127 14.46 -12.68 -1.47
CA SER A 127 15.77 -13.14 -1.95
C SER A 127 16.90 -12.94 -0.93
N ILE A 128 16.70 -12.02 0.03
CA ILE A 128 17.65 -11.74 1.11
C ILE A 128 17.15 -12.21 2.49
N ASP A 129 16.06 -12.99 2.53
CA ASP A 129 15.42 -13.47 3.76
C ASP A 129 15.11 -12.38 4.80
N ALA A 130 14.63 -11.22 4.33
CA ALA A 130 14.43 -10.03 5.17
C ALA A 130 12.98 -9.52 5.13
N VAL A 131 12.02 -10.41 4.87
CA VAL A 131 10.63 -10.01 4.70
C VAL A 131 9.99 -9.65 6.05
N GLN A 132 9.76 -8.35 6.29
CA GLN A 132 9.10 -7.90 7.51
C GLN A 132 7.68 -8.46 7.65
N ARG A 133 7.42 -9.10 8.80
CA ARG A 133 6.12 -9.67 9.20
C ARG A 133 5.82 -9.25 10.64
N THR A 134 4.61 -8.77 10.87
CA THR A 134 4.17 -8.28 12.18
C THR A 134 2.85 -8.93 12.61
N PRO A 135 2.84 -10.25 12.87
CA PRO A 135 1.61 -10.95 13.27
C PRO A 135 1.22 -10.61 14.71
N HIS A 136 -0.07 -10.70 15.02
CA HIS A 136 -0.55 -10.69 16.39
C HIS A 136 -0.29 -12.03 17.09
N SER A 137 0.03 -11.96 18.38
CA SER A 137 -0.02 -13.11 19.27
C SER A 137 -1.46 -13.37 19.77
N ASN A 138 -1.66 -14.46 20.52
CA ASN A 138 -2.98 -14.80 21.07
C ASN A 138 -3.50 -13.78 22.10
N ASP A 139 -2.63 -13.03 22.76
CA ASP A 139 -3.05 -11.96 23.69
C ASP A 139 -3.27 -10.61 22.97
N GLY A 140 -3.02 -10.55 21.66
CA GLY A 140 -3.15 -9.37 20.83
C GLY A 140 -1.92 -8.46 20.79
N SER A 141 -0.82 -8.81 21.47
CA SER A 141 0.47 -8.12 21.26
C SER A 141 0.97 -8.30 19.83
N ILE A 142 1.60 -7.25 19.30
CA ILE A 142 2.24 -7.30 17.97
C ILE A 142 3.61 -7.95 18.14
N LEU A 143 3.84 -9.03 17.41
CA LEU A 143 5.14 -9.67 17.29
C LEU A 143 5.84 -9.20 16.00
N SER A 144 7.15 -9.47 15.87
CA SER A 144 7.95 -9.10 14.71
C SER A 144 8.89 -10.23 14.28
N LYS A 145 9.10 -10.38 12.97
CA LYS A 145 10.17 -11.21 12.38
C LYS A 145 10.48 -10.77 10.94
N SER A 146 11.70 -11.06 10.49
CA SER A 146 12.14 -10.83 9.11
C SER A 146 12.55 -12.13 8.39
N SER A 147 13.34 -12.98 9.06
CA SER A 147 13.75 -14.28 8.51
C SER A 147 12.58 -15.26 8.42
N LEU A 148 12.50 -16.03 7.34
CA LEU A 148 11.41 -16.98 7.08
C LEU A 148 11.30 -18.04 8.17
N ASP A 149 12.42 -18.56 8.67
CA ASP A 149 12.47 -19.69 9.60
C ASP A 149 12.43 -19.26 11.09
N GLU A 150 12.58 -17.97 11.38
CA GLU A 150 12.51 -17.45 12.74
C GLU A 150 11.08 -17.48 13.31
N LYS A 151 10.90 -17.69 14.62
CA LYS A 151 9.59 -17.45 15.27
C LYS A 151 9.39 -15.97 15.55
N PRO A 152 8.19 -15.40 15.30
CA PRO A 152 7.92 -14.01 15.63
C PRO A 152 8.06 -13.78 17.14
N LYS A 153 8.71 -12.66 17.52
CA LYS A 153 8.99 -12.27 18.90
C LYS A 153 8.37 -10.93 19.24
#